data_AF-A0A7S2RZS3-F1
#
_entry.id   AF-A0A7S2RZS3-F1
#
_cell.length_a   1.000
_cell.length_b   1.000
_cell.length_c   1.000
_cell.angle_alpha   90.00
_cell.angle_beta   90.00
_cell.angle_gamma   90.00
#
_symmetry.space_group_name_H-M   'P 1'
#
loop_
_entity.id
_entity.type
_entity.pdbx_description
1 polymer ?
#
loop_
_entity_poly.entity_id
_entity_poly.type
_entity_poly.pdbx_seq_one_letter_code
_entity_poly.pdbx_strand_id
1 'polypeptide(L)'
;GAAGNSGAGGAGAGAGGGGGTRAGGAGGGGGGEDEAALGVSELDRCIILKTVLHVADISNPCKPWAISKIWADRVLDEFLAQGDREKSEKLPVTPNMDRDTTKQAELSVNFVDFIVGPFFMALTNLLPKVHRCCALMQANRNEWHGRIEKDITSRDSLTQEQKVEELARWNRRHLAFNEVVAPLIQEAQAQTRASNEVRDKQVRHAKRRSTLRMFEDISQQLERTSIAEGQLRLSETALTEAGEEDE
;
A
#
# COMPACT_ATOMS: atom_id res chain seq x y z
N GLY A 1 56.09 -5.26 23.44
CA GLY A 1 57.35 -5.96 23.14
C GLY A 1 57.05 -7.35 22.67
N ALA A 2 57.65 -7.73 21.53
CA ALA A 2 57.94 -9.06 20.97
C ALA A 2 56.94 -10.22 21.20
N ALA A 3 56.30 -10.82 20.18
CA ALA A 3 56.81 -11.51 18.98
C ALA A 3 57.39 -12.93 19.22
N GLY A 4 56.88 -13.86 18.40
CA GLY A 4 57.38 -15.21 18.08
C GLY A 4 56.28 -15.89 17.25
N ASN A 5 56.30 -15.94 15.91
CA ASN A 5 57.22 -16.61 14.95
C ASN A 5 57.35 -18.11 15.29
N SER A 6 57.15 -19.11 14.43
CA SER A 6 57.36 -19.38 12.98
C SER A 6 56.72 -20.77 12.71
N GLY A 7 56.46 -21.34 11.53
CA GLY A 7 56.84 -21.16 10.11
C GLY A 7 56.13 -22.28 9.31
N ALA A 8 55.75 -22.02 8.04
CA ALA A 8 56.28 -22.63 6.80
C ALA A 8 56.13 -24.17 6.68
N GLY A 9 55.66 -24.79 5.60
CA GLY A 9 55.29 -24.41 4.24
C GLY A 9 55.05 -25.72 3.44
N GLY A 10 54.66 -25.64 2.15
CA GLY A 10 54.78 -26.77 1.22
C GLY A 10 53.63 -26.93 0.22
N ALA A 11 53.94 -26.72 -1.05
CA ALA A 11 53.07 -26.74 -2.22
C ALA A 11 52.85 -28.15 -2.81
N GLY A 12 51.86 -28.29 -3.68
CA GLY A 12 51.70 -29.47 -4.55
C GLY A 12 50.61 -29.27 -5.61
N ALA A 13 51.04 -28.98 -6.84
CA ALA A 13 50.21 -28.92 -8.05
C ALA A 13 49.99 -30.32 -8.64
N GLY A 14 48.88 -30.52 -9.37
CA GLY A 14 48.64 -31.72 -10.19
C GLY A 14 47.50 -31.49 -11.18
N ALA A 15 47.83 -31.50 -12.47
CA ALA A 15 46.94 -31.31 -13.61
C ALA A 15 46.71 -32.63 -14.37
N GLY A 16 45.66 -32.65 -15.19
CA GLY A 16 45.35 -33.67 -16.22
C GLY A 16 43.99 -34.33 -15.99
N GLY A 17 43.07 -34.50 -16.94
CA GLY A 17 43.05 -34.29 -18.40
C GLY A 17 42.16 -35.37 -19.05
N GLY A 18 41.31 -35.02 -20.03
CA GLY A 18 40.95 -35.93 -21.13
C GLY A 18 39.46 -36.31 -21.38
N GLY A 19 38.95 -35.89 -22.55
CA GLY A 19 37.99 -36.61 -23.44
C GLY A 19 36.49 -36.50 -23.12
N GLY A 20 35.54 -36.32 -24.05
CA GLY A 20 35.53 -36.26 -25.51
C GLY A 20 34.10 -36.52 -26.04
N THR A 21 33.81 -36.02 -27.25
CA THR A 21 32.73 -36.37 -28.21
C THR A 21 31.39 -35.60 -28.24
N ARG A 22 31.10 -35.10 -29.46
CA ARG A 22 29.87 -34.51 -30.03
C ARG A 22 28.88 -35.61 -30.46
N ALA A 23 27.58 -35.29 -30.55
CA ALA A 23 26.76 -35.43 -31.77
C ALA A 23 25.34 -34.89 -31.54
N GLY A 24 24.72 -34.38 -32.63
CA GLY A 24 23.49 -33.60 -32.63
C GLY A 24 22.17 -34.39 -32.66
N GLY A 25 21.06 -33.65 -32.68
CA GLY A 25 19.71 -34.18 -32.85
C GLY A 25 18.66 -33.07 -32.81
N ALA A 26 18.31 -32.55 -33.99
CA ALA A 26 17.28 -31.54 -34.19
C ALA A 26 15.86 -32.13 -34.06
N GLY A 27 14.90 -31.31 -33.63
CA GLY A 27 13.47 -31.61 -33.68
C GLY A 27 12.65 -30.40 -33.23
N GLY A 28 12.20 -29.60 -34.19
CA GLY A 28 11.38 -28.41 -33.97
C GLY A 28 9.87 -28.67 -33.95
N GLY A 29 9.13 -27.59 -33.68
CA GLY A 29 7.67 -27.50 -33.66
C GLY A 29 7.22 -27.09 -32.26
N GLY A 30 6.65 -25.93 -31.99
CA GLY A 30 5.91 -25.00 -32.84
C GLY A 30 4.84 -24.42 -31.90
N GLY A 31 4.87 -23.11 -31.67
CA GLY A 31 3.98 -22.45 -30.72
C GLY A 31 4.63 -21.26 -30.02
N GLY A 32 5.40 -20.46 -30.77
CA GLY A 32 5.67 -19.09 -30.38
C GLY A 32 4.49 -18.24 -30.84
N GLU A 33 3.83 -17.57 -29.91
CA GLU A 33 3.08 -16.31 -30.02
C GLU A 33 2.09 -16.23 -28.84
N ASP A 34 2.61 -15.90 -27.65
CA ASP A 34 1.93 -15.10 -26.58
C ASP A 34 2.63 -15.16 -25.20
N GLU A 35 3.97 -15.28 -25.16
CA GLU A 35 4.72 -15.11 -23.90
C GLU A 35 5.78 -14.01 -24.01
N ALA A 36 5.37 -12.86 -24.55
CA ALA A 36 6.00 -11.59 -24.15
C ALA A 36 5.55 -11.22 -22.71
N ALA A 37 5.57 -12.19 -21.80
CA ALA A 37 5.41 -11.94 -20.39
C ALA A 37 6.67 -11.18 -19.94
N LEU A 38 6.45 -10.00 -19.34
CA LEU A 38 7.45 -9.21 -18.62
C LEU A 38 8.59 -10.12 -18.15
N GLY A 39 9.83 -9.91 -18.63
CA GLY A 39 11.00 -10.79 -18.43
C GLY A 39 11.48 -10.90 -16.98
N VAL A 40 10.58 -11.27 -16.09
CA VAL A 40 10.72 -11.44 -14.65
C VAL A 40 10.85 -12.94 -14.41
N SER A 41 11.97 -13.36 -13.83
CA SER A 41 12.22 -14.78 -13.60
C SER A 41 11.17 -15.39 -12.66
N GLU A 42 10.96 -16.70 -12.73
CA GLU A 42 10.07 -17.41 -11.80
C GLU A 42 10.47 -17.17 -10.33
N LEU A 43 11.79 -17.10 -10.08
CA LEU A 43 12.32 -16.77 -8.77
C LEU A 43 11.92 -15.36 -8.32
N ASP A 44 12.04 -14.36 -9.19
CA ASP A 44 11.65 -12.98 -8.88
C ASP A 44 10.15 -12.88 -8.60
N ARG A 45 9.32 -13.56 -9.40
CA ARG A 45 7.86 -13.63 -9.16
C ARG A 45 7.55 -14.22 -7.78
N CYS A 46 8.24 -15.31 -7.41
CA CYS A 46 8.09 -15.94 -6.10
C CYS A 46 8.50 -15.01 -4.96
N ILE A 47 9.62 -14.31 -5.09
CA ILE A 47 10.10 -13.34 -4.08
C ILE A 47 9.10 -12.19 -3.91
N ILE A 48 8.59 -11.63 -5.00
CA ILE A 48 7.62 -10.54 -4.96
C ILE A 48 6.34 -10.99 -4.26
N LEU A 49 5.81 -12.17 -4.59
CA LEU A 49 4.60 -12.70 -3.95
C LEU A 49 4.80 -12.95 -2.46
N LYS A 50 5.93 -13.55 -2.05
CA LYS A 50 6.27 -13.74 -0.64
C LYS A 50 6.38 -12.40 0.11
N THR A 51 6.99 -11.40 -0.53
CA THR A 51 7.13 -10.06 0.03
C THR A 51 5.76 -9.41 0.22
N VAL A 52 4.88 -9.48 -0.79
CA VAL A 52 3.51 -8.94 -0.71
C VAL A 52 2.70 -9.60 0.39
N LEU A 53 2.79 -10.95 0.51
CA LEU A 53 2.12 -11.68 1.58
C LEU A 53 2.64 -11.26 2.96
N HIS A 54 3.96 -11.15 3.10
CA HIS A 54 4.58 -10.76 4.37
C HIS A 54 4.16 -9.35 4.80
N VAL A 55 4.22 -8.35 3.91
CA VAL A 55 3.79 -6.99 4.27
C VAL A 55 2.29 -6.90 4.53
N ALA A 56 1.48 -7.76 3.92
CA ALA A 56 0.05 -7.84 4.22
C ALA A 56 -0.20 -8.29 5.66
N ASP A 57 0.56 -9.28 6.13
CA ASP A 57 0.51 -9.81 7.50
C ASP A 57 0.84 -8.73 8.55
N ILE A 58 1.88 -7.94 8.31
CA ILE A 58 2.29 -6.85 9.21
C ILE A 58 1.66 -5.48 8.87
N SER A 59 0.58 -5.44 8.07
CA SER A 59 0.02 -4.20 7.53
C SER A 59 -0.80 -3.36 8.51
N ASN A 60 -1.03 -3.84 9.74
CA ASN A 60 -1.94 -3.20 10.70
C ASN A 60 -1.58 -1.73 10.99
N PRO A 61 -0.30 -1.35 11.21
CA PRO A 61 0.07 0.04 11.41
C PRO A 61 -0.17 0.95 10.19
N CYS A 62 -0.41 0.38 9.01
CA CYS A 62 -0.68 1.11 7.76
C CYS A 62 -2.19 1.28 7.48
N LYS A 63 -3.07 0.89 8.41
CA LYS A 63 -4.53 1.07 8.31
C LYS A 63 -4.98 2.39 8.97
N PRO A 64 -6.20 2.88 8.72
CA PRO A 64 -6.76 4.01 9.48
C PRO A 64 -6.63 3.79 11.00
N TRP A 65 -6.38 4.85 11.76
CA TRP A 65 -6.09 4.79 13.21
C TRP A 65 -7.05 3.88 13.99
N ALA A 66 -8.36 4.02 13.79
CA ALA A 66 -9.36 3.22 14.50
C ALA A 66 -9.15 1.71 14.30
N ILE A 67 -8.74 1.28 13.11
CA ILE A 67 -8.47 -0.13 12.79
C ILE A 67 -7.11 -0.54 13.33
N SER A 68 -6.08 0.29 13.10
CA SER A 68 -4.71 0.05 13.57
C SER A 68 -4.67 -0.14 15.10
N LYS A 69 -5.38 0.71 15.83
CA LYS A 69 -5.49 0.66 17.30
C LYS A 69 -6.16 -0.62 17.78
N ILE A 70 -7.26 -1.06 17.16
CA ILE A 70 -7.94 -2.32 17.54
C ILE A 70 -6.97 -3.51 17.41
N TRP A 71 -6.19 -3.57 16.34
CA TRP A 71 -5.22 -4.65 16.16
C TRP A 71 -4.07 -4.55 17.15
N ALA A 72 -3.55 -3.35 17.42
CA ALA A 72 -2.53 -3.13 18.44
C ALA A 72 -3.02 -3.51 19.85
N ASP A 73 -4.30 -3.30 20.15
CA ASP A 73 -4.93 -3.72 21.41
C ASP A 73 -5.01 -5.24 21.51
N ARG A 74 -5.50 -5.90 20.46
CA ARG A 74 -5.60 -7.37 20.43
C ARG A 74 -4.25 -8.06 20.58
N VAL A 75 -3.22 -7.57 19.90
CA VAL A 75 -1.86 -8.13 20.01
C VAL A 75 -1.31 -7.92 21.42
N LEU A 76 -1.55 -6.75 22.03
CA LEU A 76 -1.14 -6.52 23.40
C LEU A 76 -1.88 -7.45 24.36
N ASP A 77 -3.20 -7.60 24.23
CA ASP A 77 -3.99 -8.47 25.09
C ASP A 77 -3.48 -9.93 25.03
N GLU A 78 -3.14 -10.41 23.84
CA GLU A 78 -2.54 -11.74 23.64
C GLU A 78 -1.16 -11.85 24.32
N PHE A 79 -0.29 -10.86 24.13
CA PHE A 79 1.04 -10.83 24.77
C PHE A 79 0.94 -10.82 26.29
N LEU A 80 0.06 -9.99 26.85
CA LEU A 80 -0.13 -9.91 28.29
C LEU A 80 -0.76 -11.18 28.87
N ALA A 81 -1.64 -11.84 28.13
CA ALA A 81 -2.19 -13.14 28.52
C ALA A 81 -1.12 -14.24 28.52
N GLN A 82 -0.20 -14.22 27.54
CA GLN A 82 0.95 -15.13 27.54
C GLN A 82 1.86 -14.87 28.75
N GLY A 83 2.22 -13.62 29.02
CA GLY A 83 3.10 -13.29 30.14
C GLY A 83 2.49 -13.63 31.50
N ASP A 84 1.18 -13.48 31.68
CA ASP A 84 0.48 -13.95 32.88
C ASP A 84 0.61 -15.45 33.07
N ARG A 85 0.46 -16.20 31.98
CA ARG A 85 0.61 -17.65 32.00
C ARG A 85 2.04 -18.04 32.35
N GLU A 86 3.04 -17.42 31.74
CA GLU A 86 4.46 -17.62 32.04
C GLU A 86 4.74 -17.36 33.53
N LYS A 87 4.24 -16.25 34.10
CA LYS A 87 4.34 -15.97 35.54
C LYS A 87 3.69 -17.07 36.39
N SER A 88 2.50 -17.51 36.03
CA SER A 88 1.76 -18.54 36.78
C SER A 88 2.48 -19.90 36.79
N GLU A 89 3.16 -20.22 35.69
CA GLU A 89 3.96 -21.43 35.51
C GLU A 89 5.40 -21.26 36.05
N LYS A 90 5.72 -20.10 36.66
CA LYS A 90 7.05 -19.74 37.18
C LYS A 90 8.15 -19.76 36.12
N LEU A 91 7.79 -19.45 34.88
CA LEU A 91 8.71 -19.28 33.76
C LEU A 91 9.20 -17.82 33.69
N PRO A 92 10.40 -17.57 33.13
CA PRO A 92 10.81 -16.23 32.77
C PRO A 92 9.81 -15.61 31.79
N VAL A 93 9.34 -14.39 32.08
CA VAL A 93 8.39 -13.70 31.22
C VAL A 93 9.08 -13.22 29.95
N THR A 94 8.47 -13.51 28.81
CA THR A 94 8.94 -13.11 27.50
C THR A 94 9.01 -11.57 27.41
N PRO A 95 10.04 -11.00 26.76
CA PRO A 95 10.14 -9.55 26.61
C PRO A 95 8.88 -8.93 26.00
N ASN A 96 8.43 -7.80 26.56
CA ASN A 96 7.21 -7.08 26.17
C ASN A 96 5.88 -7.82 26.43
N MET A 97 5.90 -8.88 27.25
CA MET A 97 4.69 -9.62 27.63
C MET A 97 4.31 -9.41 29.09
N ASP A 98 5.04 -8.58 29.83
CA ASP A 98 4.76 -8.31 31.24
C ASP A 98 3.86 -7.07 31.39
N ARG A 99 2.67 -7.23 31.99
CA ARG A 99 1.72 -6.13 32.24
C ARG A 99 2.25 -5.02 33.15
N ASP A 100 3.24 -5.31 33.99
CA ASP A 100 3.79 -4.37 34.96
C ASP A 100 4.80 -3.42 34.31
N THR A 101 5.37 -3.80 33.17
CA THR A 101 6.47 -3.05 32.52
C THR A 101 6.19 -2.71 31.05
N THR A 102 5.30 -3.44 30.39
CA THR A 102 5.00 -3.26 28.97
C THR A 102 4.17 -2.01 28.73
N LYS A 103 4.70 -1.12 27.90
CA LYS A 103 4.00 0.10 27.48
C LYS A 103 3.61 -0.02 26.02
N GLN A 104 2.31 -0.08 25.77
CA GLN A 104 1.78 -0.28 24.41
C GLN A 104 2.28 0.75 23.41
N ALA A 105 2.36 2.03 23.80
CA ALA A 105 2.76 3.09 22.91
C ALA A 105 4.24 2.94 22.47
N GLU A 106 5.13 2.64 23.41
CA GLU A 106 6.54 2.38 23.13
C GLU A 106 6.70 1.12 22.25
N LEU A 107 5.97 0.04 22.56
CA LEU A 107 5.94 -1.19 21.76
C LEU A 107 5.49 -0.93 20.32
N SER A 108 4.43 -0.13 20.14
CA SER A 108 3.87 0.19 18.82
C SER A 108 4.82 1.04 17.99
N VAL A 109 5.49 2.04 18.58
CA VAL A 109 6.52 2.84 17.89
C VAL A 109 7.71 1.98 17.52
N ASN A 110 8.18 1.11 18.43
CA ASN A 110 9.29 0.19 18.14
C ASN A 110 8.96 -0.76 17.00
N PHE A 111 7.75 -1.34 16.97
CA PHE A 111 7.33 -2.22 15.89
C PHE A 111 7.32 -1.49 14.53
N VAL A 112 6.87 -0.24 14.49
CA VAL A 112 6.92 0.57 13.28
C VAL A 112 8.36 0.91 12.89
N ASP A 113 9.19 1.36 13.83
CA ASP A 113 10.55 1.82 13.55
C ASP A 113 11.45 0.70 13.02
N PHE A 114 11.34 -0.50 13.61
CA PHE A 114 12.29 -1.59 13.35
C PHE A 114 11.77 -2.63 12.36
N ILE A 115 10.45 -2.78 12.22
CA ILE A 115 9.86 -3.82 11.37
C ILE A 115 9.08 -3.18 10.22
N VAL A 116 7.96 -2.53 10.51
CA VAL A 116 7.00 -2.13 9.45
C VAL A 116 7.56 -1.04 8.54
N GLY A 117 8.20 -0.03 9.11
CA GLY A 117 8.78 1.10 8.39
C GLY A 117 9.75 0.67 7.30
N PRO A 118 10.84 -0.05 7.64
CA PRO A 118 11.82 -0.54 6.66
C PRO A 118 11.19 -1.32 5.51
N PHE A 119 10.24 -2.23 5.79
CA PHE A 119 9.57 -3.01 4.73
C PHE A 119 8.71 -2.15 3.81
N PHE A 120 7.83 -1.33 4.37
CA PHE A 120 6.89 -0.53 3.57
C PHE A 120 7.60 0.53 2.75
N MET A 121 8.64 1.15 3.30
CA MET A 121 9.45 2.13 2.59
C MET A 121 10.27 1.52 1.45
N ALA A 122 10.87 0.34 1.65
CA ALA A 122 11.58 -0.34 0.56
C ALA A 122 10.63 -0.73 -0.59
N LEU A 123 9.42 -1.14 -0.24
CA LEU A 123 8.42 -1.59 -1.19
C LEU A 123 7.85 -0.47 -2.08
N THR A 124 7.96 0.81 -1.70
CA THR A 124 7.46 1.92 -2.52
C THR A 124 8.16 2.02 -3.88
N ASN A 125 9.41 1.57 -3.97
CA ASN A 125 10.18 1.52 -5.22
C ASN A 125 9.63 0.48 -6.20
N LEU A 126 9.03 -0.59 -5.69
CA LEU A 126 8.47 -1.68 -6.49
C LEU A 126 6.97 -1.50 -6.75
N LEU A 127 6.23 -1.03 -5.75
CA LEU A 127 4.78 -0.86 -5.76
C LEU A 127 4.42 0.58 -5.37
N PRO A 128 4.34 1.52 -6.34
CA PRO A 128 4.09 2.93 -6.05
C PRO A 128 2.80 3.17 -5.24
N LYS A 129 1.80 2.30 -5.34
CA LYS A 129 0.56 2.41 -4.55
C LYS A 129 0.78 2.28 -3.03
N VAL A 130 1.93 1.77 -2.60
CA VAL A 130 2.30 1.61 -1.17
C VAL A 130 2.62 2.96 -0.50
N HIS A 131 2.92 4.02 -1.25
CA HIS A 131 3.15 5.36 -0.68
C HIS A 131 2.01 5.83 0.25
N ARG A 132 0.75 5.49 -0.08
CA ARG A 132 -0.41 5.77 0.79
C ARG A 132 -0.34 5.04 2.13
N CYS A 133 0.15 3.80 2.14
CA CYS A 133 0.36 3.03 3.36
C CYS A 133 1.42 3.71 4.25
N CYS A 134 2.50 4.24 3.66
CA CYS A 134 3.52 4.99 4.40
C CYS A 134 2.95 6.25 5.06
N ALA A 135 2.03 6.96 4.41
CA ALA A 135 1.35 8.12 5.01
C ALA A 135 0.48 7.73 6.22
N LEU A 136 -0.30 6.64 6.11
CA LEU A 136 -1.10 6.13 7.23
C LEU A 136 -0.23 5.63 8.38
N MET A 137 0.87 4.93 8.06
CA MET A 137 1.85 4.47 9.03
C MET A 137 2.48 5.63 9.81
N GLN A 138 2.91 6.68 9.11
CA GLN A 138 3.47 7.87 9.77
C GLN A 138 2.44 8.52 10.70
N ALA A 139 1.20 8.72 10.23
CA ALA A 139 0.14 9.31 11.05
C ALA A 139 -0.13 8.49 12.32
N ASN A 140 -0.26 7.17 12.19
CA ASN A 140 -0.48 6.29 13.34
C ASN A 140 0.72 6.25 14.29
N ARG A 141 1.94 6.27 13.76
CA ARG A 141 3.15 6.35 14.58
C ARG A 141 3.20 7.67 15.36
N ASN A 142 2.78 8.79 14.76
CA ASN A 142 2.71 10.09 15.42
C ASN A 142 1.66 10.09 16.54
N GLU A 143 0.52 9.43 16.35
CA GLU A 143 -0.47 9.21 17.41
C GLU A 143 0.12 8.43 18.60
N TRP A 144 0.89 7.36 18.33
CA TRP A 144 1.57 6.61 19.39
C TRP A 144 2.66 7.42 20.07
N HIS A 145 3.44 8.19 19.33
CA HIS A 145 4.47 9.06 19.90
C HIS A 145 3.86 10.13 20.82
N GLY A 146 2.75 10.77 20.43
CA GLY A 146 2.05 11.70 21.31
C GLY A 146 1.49 11.05 22.59
N ARG A 147 1.23 9.73 22.57
CA ARG A 147 0.87 8.97 23.79
C ARG A 147 2.09 8.73 24.68
N ILE A 148 3.26 8.45 24.10
CA ILE A 148 4.52 8.35 24.83
C ILE A 148 4.85 9.68 25.51
N GLU A 149 4.70 10.81 24.82
CA GLU A 149 4.94 12.13 25.40
C GLU A 149 4.06 12.38 26.62
N LYS A 150 2.75 12.14 26.49
CA LYS A 150 1.79 12.29 27.59
C LYS A 150 2.17 11.41 28.79
N ASP A 151 2.46 10.14 28.53
CA ASP A 151 2.85 9.16 29.54
C ASP A 151 4.13 9.55 30.29
N ILE A 152 5.16 10.06 29.59
CA ILE A 152 6.39 10.56 30.23
C ILE A 152 6.10 11.81 31.06
N THR A 153 5.36 12.78 30.52
CA THR A 153 5.08 14.05 31.22
C THR A 153 4.25 13.83 32.49
N SER A 154 3.26 12.93 32.45
CA SER A 154 2.39 12.64 33.60
C SER A 154 2.97 11.65 34.61
N ARG A 155 4.17 11.10 34.39
CA ARG A 155 4.75 10.08 35.28
C ARG A 155 5.36 10.71 36.52
N ASP A 156 4.74 10.49 37.68
CA ASP A 156 5.21 11.04 38.96
C ASP A 156 6.51 10.39 39.47
N SER A 157 6.83 9.19 39.00
CA SER A 157 8.05 8.48 39.40
C SER A 157 9.33 9.03 38.75
N LEU A 158 9.23 10.00 37.83
CA LEU A 158 10.38 10.61 37.15
C LEU A 158 10.62 12.03 37.64
N THR A 159 11.89 12.37 37.87
CA THR A 159 12.28 13.78 38.07
C THR A 159 12.09 14.57 36.78
N GLN A 160 12.13 15.89 36.88
CA GLN A 160 11.95 16.73 35.70
C GLN A 160 13.09 16.57 34.69
N GLU A 161 14.31 16.36 35.17
CA GLU A 161 15.48 16.07 34.34
C GLU A 161 15.31 14.74 33.59
N GLN A 162 14.85 13.69 34.28
CA GLN A 162 14.59 12.39 33.66
C GLN A 162 13.48 12.47 32.60
N LYS A 163 12.42 13.25 32.85
CA LYS A 163 11.36 13.49 31.85
C LYS A 163 11.92 14.17 30.61
N VAL A 164 12.76 15.20 30.78
CA VAL A 164 13.40 15.91 29.66
C VAL A 164 14.30 14.96 28.85
N GLU A 165 15.10 14.14 29.51
CA GLU A 165 15.99 13.19 28.84
C GLU A 165 15.21 12.12 28.04
N GLU A 166 14.20 11.51 28.66
CA GLU A 166 13.35 10.50 28.03
C GLU A 166 12.59 11.08 26.83
N LEU A 167 11.99 12.27 26.98
CA LEU A 167 11.32 12.97 25.88
C LEU A 167 12.31 13.30 24.75
N ALA A 168 13.50 13.80 25.07
CA ALA A 168 14.52 14.10 24.08
C ALA A 168 14.92 12.85 23.28
N ARG A 169 15.05 11.69 23.93
CA ARG A 169 15.34 10.41 23.27
C ARG A 169 14.24 10.03 22.27
N TRP A 170 12.97 10.07 22.68
CA TRP A 170 11.84 9.75 21.81
C TRP A 170 11.66 10.77 20.69
N ASN A 171 11.89 12.06 20.96
CA ASN A 171 11.77 13.13 19.97
C ASN A 171 12.84 13.06 18.89
N ARG A 172 14.08 12.67 19.23
CA ARG A 172 15.12 12.38 18.22
C ARG A 172 14.67 11.28 17.25
N ARG A 173 14.15 10.17 17.77
CA ARG A 173 13.61 9.08 16.95
C ARG A 173 12.37 9.52 16.15
N HIS A 174 11.55 10.39 16.73
CA HIS A 174 10.37 10.91 16.06
C HIS A 174 10.74 11.73 14.84
N LEU A 175 11.66 12.68 15.01
CA LEU A 175 12.15 13.56 13.94
C LEU A 175 12.83 12.76 12.84
N ALA A 176 13.76 11.86 13.19
CA ALA A 176 14.50 11.06 12.22
C ALA A 176 13.57 10.21 11.33
N PHE A 177 12.56 9.55 11.92
CA PHE A 177 11.59 8.77 11.16
C PHE A 177 10.75 9.65 10.23
N ASN A 178 10.27 10.81 10.72
CA ASN A 178 9.45 11.70 9.92
C ASN A 178 10.22 12.31 8.75
N GLU A 179 11.49 12.66 8.95
CA GLU A 179 12.39 13.15 7.90
C GLU A 179 12.53 12.13 6.77
N VAL A 180 12.73 10.87 7.12
CA VAL A 180 12.91 9.78 6.16
C VAL A 180 11.63 9.46 5.38
N VAL A 181 10.46 9.53 6.03
CA VAL A 181 9.17 9.19 5.40
C VAL A 181 8.53 10.37 4.65
N ALA A 182 8.91 11.61 4.97
CA ALA A 182 8.37 12.82 4.33
C ALA A 182 8.35 12.80 2.79
N PRO A 183 9.45 12.46 2.07
CA PRO A 183 9.42 12.43 0.60
C PRO A 183 8.42 11.41 0.06
N LEU A 184 8.26 10.26 0.72
CA LEU A 184 7.30 9.22 0.32
C LEU A 184 5.85 9.71 0.44
N ILE A 185 5.57 10.57 1.41
CA ILE A 185 4.23 11.14 1.61
C ILE A 185 3.92 12.19 0.56
N GLN A 186 4.88 13.04 0.22
CA GLN A 186 4.73 14.01 -0.86
C GLN A 186 4.38 13.30 -2.17
N GLU A 187 5.06 12.20 -2.46
CA GLU A 187 4.77 11.34 -3.61
C GLU A 187 3.36 10.72 -3.53
N ALA A 188 2.96 10.19 -2.37
CA ALA A 188 1.60 9.67 -2.16
C ALA A 188 0.51 10.71 -2.47
N GLN A 189 0.73 11.94 -2.02
CA GLN A 189 -0.20 13.05 -2.22
C GLN A 189 -0.24 13.47 -3.70
N ALA A 190 0.92 13.55 -4.37
CA ALA A 190 1.00 13.85 -5.78
C ALA A 190 0.23 12.81 -6.63
N GLN A 191 0.42 11.52 -6.36
CA GLN A 191 -0.30 10.44 -7.02
C GLN A 191 -1.80 10.52 -6.81
N THR A 192 -2.23 10.84 -5.58
CA THR A 192 -3.65 11.01 -5.24
C THR A 192 -4.27 12.18 -5.98
N ARG A 193 -3.58 13.33 -6.05
CA ARG A 193 -4.03 14.52 -6.78
C ARG A 193 -4.17 14.22 -8.27
N ALA A 194 -3.15 13.62 -8.89
CA ALA A 194 -3.18 13.24 -10.29
C ALA A 194 -4.35 12.27 -10.60
N SER A 195 -4.57 11.27 -9.74
CA SER A 195 -5.69 10.33 -9.90
C SER A 195 -7.06 11.03 -9.79
N ASN A 196 -7.23 11.96 -8.85
CA ASN A 196 -8.47 12.73 -8.70
C ASN A 196 -8.73 13.63 -9.91
N GLU A 197 -7.71 14.31 -10.45
CA GLU A 197 -7.86 15.15 -11.64
C GLU A 197 -8.33 14.38 -12.87
N VAL A 198 -7.79 13.16 -13.07
CA VAL A 198 -8.22 12.26 -14.15
C VAL A 198 -9.68 11.88 -13.96
N ARG A 199 -10.06 11.47 -12.74
CA ARG A 199 -11.45 11.12 -12.41
C ARG A 199 -12.40 12.30 -12.66
N ASP A 200 -12.04 13.51 -12.24
CA ASP A 200 -12.87 14.71 -12.44
C ASP A 200 -13.03 15.06 -13.93
N LYS A 201 -11.97 14.91 -14.73
CA LYS A 201 -12.06 15.07 -16.19
C LYS A 201 -13.00 14.04 -16.80
N GLN A 202 -12.95 12.79 -16.36
CA GLN A 202 -13.84 11.72 -16.83
C GLN A 202 -15.31 12.01 -16.47
N VAL A 203 -15.59 12.44 -15.24
CA VAL A 203 -16.93 12.83 -14.79
C VAL A 203 -17.47 14.01 -15.61
N ARG A 204 -16.66 15.04 -15.85
CA ARG A 204 -17.02 16.17 -16.72
C ARG A 204 -17.34 15.72 -18.15
N HIS A 205 -16.51 14.85 -18.73
CA HIS A 205 -16.75 14.27 -20.05
C HIS A 205 -18.01 13.41 -20.13
N ALA A 206 -18.31 12.63 -19.09
CA ALA A 206 -19.54 11.84 -19.01
C ALA A 206 -20.78 12.74 -18.92
N LYS A 207 -20.73 13.78 -18.07
CA LYS A 207 -21.82 14.76 -17.94
C LYS A 207 -22.08 15.49 -19.25
N ARG A 208 -21.03 15.99 -19.93
CA ARG A 208 -21.16 16.65 -21.24
C ARG A 208 -21.79 15.72 -22.30
N ARG A 209 -21.35 14.45 -22.36
CA ARG A 209 -21.93 13.46 -23.28
C ARG A 209 -23.40 13.17 -22.98
N SER A 210 -23.76 13.02 -21.71
CA SER A 210 -25.16 12.83 -21.29
C SER A 210 -26.04 14.04 -21.66
N THR A 211 -25.55 15.25 -21.44
CA THR A 211 -26.24 16.48 -21.85
C THR A 211 -26.43 16.56 -23.36
N LEU A 212 -25.40 16.26 -24.15
CA LEU A 212 -25.51 16.26 -25.61
C LEU A 212 -26.53 15.24 -26.13
N ARG A 213 -26.57 14.02 -25.56
CA ARG A 213 -27.58 13.02 -25.89
C ARG A 213 -29.00 13.49 -25.59
N MET A 214 -29.22 14.14 -24.43
CA MET A 214 -30.53 14.71 -24.11
C MET A 214 -30.98 15.75 -25.16
N PHE A 215 -30.08 16.62 -25.61
CA PHE A 215 -30.42 17.58 -26.66
C PHE A 215 -30.71 16.90 -28.00
N GLU A 216 -29.96 15.87 -28.36
CA GLU A 216 -30.18 15.10 -29.59
C GLU A 216 -31.54 14.38 -29.58
N ASP A 217 -31.93 13.79 -28.44
CA ASP A 217 -33.24 13.16 -28.24
C ASP A 217 -34.39 14.18 -28.36
N ILE A 218 -34.25 15.37 -27.75
CA ILE A 218 -35.25 16.44 -27.85
C ILE A 218 -35.43 16.91 -29.30
N SER A 219 -34.33 17.12 -30.03
CA SER A 219 -34.39 17.52 -31.44
C SER A 219 -35.11 16.47 -32.29
N GLN A 220 -34.81 15.18 -32.09
CA GLN A 220 -35.49 14.09 -32.78
C GLN A 220 -36.99 14.01 -32.42
N GLN A 221 -37.36 14.28 -31.17
CA GLN A 221 -38.76 14.34 -30.76
C GLN A 221 -39.50 15.48 -31.46
N LEU A 222 -38.91 16.69 -31.50
CA LEU A 222 -39.50 17.84 -32.17
C LEU A 222 -39.69 17.60 -33.68
N GLU A 223 -38.69 17.01 -34.35
CA GLU A 223 -38.81 16.64 -35.77
C GLU A 223 -39.95 15.63 -36.00
N ARG A 224 -40.06 14.59 -35.18
CA ARG A 224 -41.16 13.60 -35.28
C ARG A 224 -42.52 14.23 -35.06
N THR A 225 -42.63 15.15 -34.09
CA THR A 225 -43.89 15.84 -33.77
C THR A 225 -44.31 16.77 -34.91
N SER A 226 -43.37 17.53 -35.46
CA SER A 226 -43.59 18.40 -36.64
C SER A 226 -44.06 17.61 -37.86
N ILE A 227 -43.43 16.46 -38.14
CA ILE A 227 -43.86 15.57 -39.24
C ILE A 227 -45.29 15.06 -39.00
N ALA A 228 -45.60 14.62 -37.78
CA ALA A 228 -46.93 14.12 -37.44
C ALA A 228 -48.01 15.20 -37.57
N GLU A 229 -47.74 16.43 -37.11
CA GLU A 229 -48.65 17.57 -37.27
C GLU A 229 -48.85 17.96 -38.74
N GLY A 230 -47.78 17.92 -39.55
CA GLY A 230 -47.86 18.16 -40.99
C GLY A 230 -48.72 17.13 -41.72
N GLN A 231 -48.59 15.85 -41.35
CA GLN A 231 -49.43 14.78 -41.91
C GLN A 231 -50.90 14.93 -41.50
N LEU A 232 -51.17 15.34 -40.26
CA LEU A 232 -52.53 15.57 -39.78
C LEU A 232 -53.21 16.73 -40.54
N ARG A 233 -52.49 17.83 -40.74
CA ARG A 233 -53.00 18.98 -41.52
C ARG A 233 -53.30 18.62 -42.97
N LEU A 234 -52.43 17.84 -43.62
CA LEU A 234 -52.67 17.36 -44.99
C LEU A 234 -53.92 16.48 -45.07
N SER A 235 -54.16 15.65 -44.04
CA SER A 235 -55.37 14.82 -43.97
C SER A 235 -56.64 15.63 -43.69
N GLU A 236 -56.56 16.69 -42.87
CA GLU A 236 -57.68 17.62 -42.66
C GLU A 236 -58.01 18.40 -43.93
N THR A 237 -57.01 18.94 -44.63
CA THR A 237 -57.25 19.65 -45.92
C THR A 237 -57.83 18.74 -46.99
N ALA A 238 -57.42 17.47 -47.05
CA ALA A 238 -57.97 16.51 -48.00
C ALA A 238 -59.44 16.16 -47.69
N LEU A 239 -59.86 16.23 -46.42
CA LEU A 239 -61.26 16.02 -46.02
C LEU A 239 -62.13 17.26 -46.31
N THR A 240 -61.59 18.48 -46.21
CA THR A 240 -62.31 19.70 -46.58
C THR A 240 -62.48 19.83 -48.09
N GLU A 241 -61.45 19.52 -48.88
CA GLU A 241 -61.56 19.54 -50.36
C GLU A 241 -62.55 18.49 -50.89
N ALA A 242 -62.67 17.34 -50.23
CA ALA A 242 -63.67 16.32 -50.58
C ALA A 242 -65.12 16.70 -50.19
N GLY A 243 -65.30 17.70 -49.32
CA GLY A 243 -66.61 18.19 -48.89
C GLY A 243 -67.16 19.36 -49.71
N GLU A 244 -66.31 20.03 -50.51
CA GLU A 244 -66.72 21.15 -51.38
C GLU A 244 -67.14 20.69 -52.81
N GLU A 245 -67.02 19.41 -53.14
CA GLU A 245 -67.47 18.85 -54.43
C GLU A 245 -68.92 18.32 -54.46
N ASP A 246 -69.67 18.44 -53.36
CA ASP A 246 -71.04 17.88 -53.20
C ASP A 246 -72.17 18.93 -53.03
N GLU A 247 -71.96 20.20 -53.40
CA GLU A 247 -73.00 21.24 -53.60
C GLU A 247 -73.12 21.68 -55.07
#